data_AF-A0A5D3BNI7-F1
#
_entry.id   AF-A0A5D3BNI7-F1
#
_cell.length_a   1.000
_cell.length_b   1.000
_cell.length_c   1.000
_cell.angle_alpha   90.00
_cell.angle_beta   90.00
_cell.angle_gamma   90.00
#
_symmetry.space_group_name_H-M   'P 1'
#
loop_
_entity.id
_entity.type
_entity.pdbx_description
1 polymer ?
#
loop_
_entity_poly.entity_id
_entity_poly.type
_entity_poly.pdbx_seq_one_letter_code
_entity_poly.pdbx_strand_id
1 'polypeptide(L)'
;MLFNSAQEDYREVQNVDSKNVHLITSMEKWEAKLLEATQDGKIVIANFSAHWCRPCKSMTPAYCELADKYTSMSSPLVLFLSIST
;
A
#
# COMPACT_ATOMS: atom_id res chain seq x y z
N MET A 1 -21.82 -0.85 -19.71
CA MET A 1 -20.48 -1.48 -19.57
C MET A 1 -19.53 -0.49 -18.92
N LEU A 2 -19.67 -0.23 -17.62
CA LEU A 2 -18.82 0.70 -16.85
C LEU A 2 -18.36 0.05 -15.54
N PHE A 3 -17.88 -1.18 -15.63
CA PHE A 3 -17.27 -1.90 -14.51
C PHE A 3 -16.12 -2.71 -15.11
N ASN A 4 -14.91 -2.14 -15.17
CA ASN A 4 -13.66 -2.94 -15.22
C ASN A 4 -12.36 -2.13 -15.17
N SER A 5 -12.35 -0.82 -15.49
CA SER A 5 -11.09 -0.05 -15.49
C SER A 5 -10.47 0.10 -14.09
N ALA A 6 -11.29 0.24 -13.04
CA ALA A 6 -10.82 0.32 -11.65
C ALA A 6 -10.27 -1.02 -11.13
N GLN A 7 -10.78 -2.15 -11.62
CA GLN A 7 -10.36 -3.49 -11.20
C GLN A 7 -9.04 -3.90 -11.88
N GLU A 8 -8.83 -3.49 -13.13
CA GLU A 8 -7.61 -3.79 -13.89
C GLU A 8 -6.40 -3.01 -13.40
N ASP A 9 -6.57 -1.73 -13.04
CA ASP A 9 -5.51 -0.92 -12.43
C ASP A 9 -5.12 -1.42 -11.02
N TYR A 10 -6.05 -2.04 -10.30
CA TYR A 10 -5.80 -2.63 -8.98
C TYR A 10 -4.97 -3.92 -9.08
N ARG A 11 -5.17 -4.70 -10.15
CA ARG A 11 -4.40 -5.93 -10.41
C ARG A 11 -2.93 -5.65 -10.70
N GLU A 12 -2.60 -4.48 -11.24
CA GLU A 12 -1.20 -4.08 -11.45
C GLU A 12 -0.48 -3.82 -10.12
N VAL A 13 -1.17 -3.27 -9.11
CA VAL A 13 -0.66 -3.16 -7.74
C VAL A 13 -0.65 -4.52 -7.02
N GLN A 14 -1.61 -5.40 -7.30
CA GLN A 14 -1.66 -6.76 -6.72
C GLN A 14 -0.59 -7.70 -7.28
N ASN A 15 0.05 -7.38 -8.41
CA ASN A 15 1.16 -8.15 -8.96
C ASN A 15 2.50 -7.84 -8.26
N VAL A 16 2.52 -6.95 -7.26
CA VAL A 16 3.71 -6.74 -6.45
C VAL A 16 3.64 -7.62 -5.22
N ASP A 17 4.36 -8.74 -5.28
CA ASP A 17 4.39 -9.84 -4.30
C ASP A 17 5.12 -9.45 -2.99
N SER A 18 5.00 -8.19 -2.56
CA SER A 18 5.63 -7.70 -1.34
C SER A 18 4.75 -8.00 -0.13
N LYS A 19 5.27 -8.81 0.80
CA LYS A 19 4.59 -9.17 2.05
C LYS A 19 4.38 -7.98 2.98
N ASN A 20 5.15 -6.91 2.79
CA ASN A 20 5.20 -5.74 3.67
C ASN A 20 4.40 -4.55 3.13
N VAL A 21 3.71 -4.74 2.00
CA VAL A 21 2.83 -3.74 1.39
C VAL A 21 1.38 -4.14 1.65
N HIS A 22 0.63 -3.25 2.32
CA HIS A 22 -0.79 -3.46 2.57
C HIS A 22 -1.65 -2.41 1.90
N LEU A 23 -2.68 -2.89 1.21
CA LEU A 23 -3.61 -2.04 0.49
C LEU A 23 -4.79 -1.66 1.37
N ILE A 24 -4.91 -0.36 1.60
CA ILE A 24 -5.91 0.23 2.48
C ILE A 24 -6.93 0.98 1.63
N THR A 25 -8.20 0.62 1.81
CA THR A 25 -9.35 1.20 1.09
C THR A 25 -10.50 1.58 2.01
N SER A 26 -10.32 1.45 3.32
CA SER A 26 -11.31 1.82 4.33
C SER A 26 -10.63 2.30 5.60
N MET A 27 -11.34 3.14 6.37
CA MET A 27 -10.87 3.63 7.67
C MET A 27 -10.69 2.50 8.67
N GLU A 28 -11.56 1.47 8.64
CA GLU A 28 -11.43 0.30 9.50
C GLU A 28 -10.10 -0.44 9.25
N LYS A 29 -9.73 -0.67 7.99
CA LYS A 29 -8.45 -1.31 7.64
C LYS A 29 -7.26 -0.42 8.04
N TRP A 30 -7.40 0.89 7.89
CA TRP A 30 -6.40 1.87 8.30
C TRP A 30 -6.13 1.81 9.81
N GLU A 31 -7.19 1.91 10.61
CA GLU A 31 -7.12 1.86 12.07
C GLU A 31 -6.55 0.54 12.56
N ALA A 32 -7.00 -0.60 12.00
CA ALA A 32 -6.48 -1.92 12.35
C ALA A 32 -4.97 -2.02 12.11
N LYS A 33 -4.48 -1.53 10.97
CA LYS A 33 -3.04 -1.59 10.63
C LYS A 33 -2.18 -0.62 11.43
N LEU A 34 -2.71 0.56 11.75
CA LEU A 34 -2.03 1.48 12.65
C LEU A 34 -1.93 0.92 14.08
N LEU A 35 -2.97 0.25 14.55
CA LEU A 35 -2.95 -0.39 15.87
C LEU A 35 -1.90 -1.50 15.93
N GLU A 36 -1.86 -2.39 14.91
CA GLU A 36 -0.85 -3.44 14.77
C GLU A 36 0.57 -2.86 14.80
N ALA A 37 0.83 -1.82 13.99
CA ALA A 37 2.14 -1.17 13.95
C ALA A 37 2.53 -0.55 15.29
N THR A 38 1.58 0.09 15.98
CA THR A 38 1.81 0.74 17.27
C THR A 38 2.14 -0.29 18.36
N GLN A 39 1.41 -1.42 18.39
CA GLN A 39 1.65 -2.50 19.33
C GLN A 39 3.03 -3.16 19.11
N ASP A 40 3.43 -3.29 17.86
CA ASP A 40 4.72 -3.89 17.48
C ASP A 40 5.90 -2.90 17.51
N GLY A 41 5.65 -1.62 17.82
CA GLY A 41 6.68 -0.57 17.78
C GLY A 41 7.25 -0.31 16.38
N LYS A 42 6.48 -0.58 15.34
CA LYS A 42 6.85 -0.39 13.92
C LYS A 42 6.60 1.05 13.48
N ILE A 43 7.49 1.58 12.65
CA ILE A 43 7.26 2.83 11.93
C ILE A 43 6.23 2.57 10.82
N VAL A 44 5.45 3.56 10.40
CA VAL A 44 4.51 3.42 9.27
C VAL A 44 4.87 4.40 8.16
N ILE A 45 4.94 3.93 6.91
CA ILE A 45 5.06 4.75 5.71
C ILE A 45 3.75 4.63 4.93
N ALA A 46 3.01 5.74 4.78
CA ALA A 46 1.76 5.75 4.04
C ALA A 46 1.95 6.35 2.63
N ASN A 47 1.69 5.56 1.58
CA ASN A 47 1.64 6.01 0.19
C ASN A 47 0.19 6.28 -0.23
N PHE A 48 -0.17 7.55 -0.35
CA PHE A 48 -1.48 8.00 -0.81
C PHE A 48 -1.49 8.04 -2.35
N SER A 49 -2.22 7.12 -2.97
CA SER A 49 -2.22 6.91 -4.42
C SER A 49 -3.64 6.83 -4.97
N ALA A 50 -3.78 6.98 -6.29
CA ALA A 50 -5.05 6.83 -6.99
C ALA A 50 -4.84 6.01 -8.26
N HIS A 51 -5.85 5.25 -8.67
CA HIS A 51 -5.76 4.39 -9.86
C HIS A 51 -5.50 5.20 -11.15
N TRP A 52 -5.95 6.44 -11.23
CA TRP A 52 -5.74 7.33 -12.38
C TRP A 52 -4.41 8.10 -12.33
N CYS A 53 -3.64 7.99 -11.24
CA CYS A 53 -2.39 8.71 -11.06
C CYS A 53 -1.22 7.97 -11.70
N ARG A 54 -0.88 8.32 -12.94
CA ARG A 54 0.28 7.74 -13.66
C ARG A 54 1.62 7.89 -12.90
N PRO A 55 1.98 9.06 -12.33
CA PRO A 55 3.21 9.17 -11.52
C PRO A 55 3.22 8.23 -10.32
N CYS A 56 2.06 8.01 -9.69
CA CYS A 56 1.93 7.10 -8.56
C CYS A 56 2.24 5.65 -9.00
N LYS A 57 1.69 5.22 -10.14
CA LYS A 57 1.99 3.89 -10.71
C LYS A 57 3.48 3.69 -10.97
N SER A 58 4.16 4.70 -11.50
CA SER A 58 5.61 4.64 -11.74
C SER A 58 6.45 4.53 -10.45
N MET A 59 5.94 5.03 -9.31
CA MET A 59 6.63 4.94 -8.02
C MET A 59 6.36 3.62 -7.27
N THR A 60 5.27 2.91 -7.57
CA THR A 60 4.88 1.67 -6.89
C THR A 60 6.02 0.65 -6.76
N PRO A 61 6.81 0.33 -7.82
CA PRO A 61 7.89 -0.64 -7.71
C PRO A 61 8.97 -0.26 -6.69
N ALA A 62 9.33 1.03 -6.63
CA ALA A 62 10.33 1.53 -5.69
C ALA A 62 9.85 1.42 -4.23
N TYR A 63 8.57 1.69 -3.97
CA TYR A 63 7.99 1.52 -2.64
C TYR A 63 7.99 0.06 -2.19
N CYS A 64 7.68 -0.87 -3.10
CA CYS A 64 7.70 -2.30 -2.79
C CYS A 64 9.13 -2.81 -2.55
N GLU A 65 10.10 -2.38 -3.35
CA GLU A 65 11.51 -2.70 -3.12
C GLU A 65 11.99 -2.19 -1.74
N LEU A 66 11.60 -0.97 -1.38
CA LEU A 66 11.88 -0.42 -0.05
C LEU A 66 11.22 -1.26 1.05
N ALA A 67 9.95 -1.63 0.88
CA ALA A 67 9.21 -2.44 1.85
C ALA A 67 9.88 -3.82 2.06
N ASP A 68 10.38 -4.46 1.01
CA ASP A 68 11.08 -5.75 1.12
C ASP A 68 12.49 -5.60 1.72
N LYS A 69 13.19 -4.52 1.39
CA LYS A 69 14.53 -4.24 1.93
C LYS A 69 14.51 -4.00 3.44
N TYR A 70 13.46 -3.37 3.95
CA TYR A 70 13.32 -3.05 5.36
C TYR A 70 12.33 -4.02 6.04
N THR A 71 12.71 -5.29 6.16
CA THR A 71 11.86 -6.34 6.81
C THR A 71 12.31 -6.71 8.24
N SER A 72 13.51 -6.28 8.68
CA SER A 72 14.07 -6.69 10.00
C SER A 72 13.37 -6.02 11.20
N MET A 73 13.47 -6.61 12.41
CA MET A 73 12.71 -6.35 13.66
C MET A 73 12.52 -4.90 14.16
N SER A 74 12.96 -3.88 13.43
CA SER A 74 12.75 -2.45 13.73
C SER A 74 12.34 -1.64 12.49
N SER A 75 11.80 -2.31 11.47
CA SER A 75 11.57 -1.70 10.15
C SER A 75 10.15 -1.17 9.95
N PRO A 76 9.98 -0.17 9.06
CA PRO A 76 8.69 0.44 8.79
C PRO A 76 7.69 -0.49 8.06
N LEU A 77 6.46 -0.54 8.53
CA LEU A 77 5.27 -0.99 7.82
C LEU A 77 4.94 -0.02 6.68
N VAL A 78 4.90 -0.48 5.44
CA VAL A 78 4.52 0.37 4.31
C VAL A 78 3.04 0.13 3.96
N LEU A 79 2.20 1.13 4.22
CA LEU A 79 0.78 1.13 3.88
C LEU A 79 0.57 1.89 2.58
N PHE A 80 -0.11 1.28 1.61
CA PHE A 80 -0.59 1.98 0.43
C PHE A 80 -2.06 2.34 0.67
N LEU A 81 -2.35 3.63 0.79
CA LEU A 81 -3.71 4.13 0.80
C LEU A 81 -4.11 4.47 -0.64
N SER A 82 -5.09 3.75 -1.18
CA SER A 82 -5.73 4.15 -2.44
C SER A 82 -6.89 5.07 -2.11
N ILE A 83 -6.76 6.37 -2.43
CA ILE A 83 -7.89 7.29 -2.41
C ILE A 83 -8.59 7.17 -3.77
N SER A 84 -9.70 6.45 -3.79
CA SER A 84 -10.64 6.48 -4.92
C SER A 84 -11.67 7.57 -4.63
N THR A 85 -11.55 8.72 -5.29
CA THR A 85 -12.68 9.66 -5.46
C THR A 85 -13.53 9.23 -6.62
#